data_AF-A0A941W5R4-F1
#
_entry.id   AF-A0A941W5R4-F1
#
_cell.length_a   1.000
_cell.length_b   1.000
_cell.length_c   1.000
_cell.angle_alpha   90.00
_cell.angle_beta   90.00
_cell.angle_gamma   90.00
#
_symmetry.space_group_name_H-M   'P 1'
#
loop_
_entity.id
_entity.type
_entity.pdbx_description
1 polymer ?
#
loop_
_entity_poly.entity_id
_entity_poly.type
_entity_poly.pdbx_seq_one_letter_code
_entity_poly.pdbx_strand_id
1 'polypeptide(L)' 'MKYIYTAPDCPKCETLKESYKTQSIEYVERDADRLKNPAHDRDSIDVEAFVQLSMQNMILPVEINN' A
#
# COMPACT_ATOMS: atom_id res chain seq x y z
N MET A 1 7.47 2.33 -10.83
CA MET A 1 7.50 3.01 -9.52
C MET A 1 6.61 2.23 -8.57
N LYS A 2 7.09 1.89 -7.36
CA LYS A 2 6.29 1.08 -6.42
C LYS A 2 5.37 1.96 -5.57
N TYR A 3 4.15 1.49 -5.34
CA TYR A 3 3.21 2.11 -4.42
C TYR A 3 2.93 1.14 -3.28
N ILE A 4 3.03 1.62 -2.05
CA ILE A 4 2.68 0.83 -0.87
C ILE A 4 1.54 1.49 -0.13
N TYR A 5 0.56 0.68 0.28
CA TYR A 5 -0.52 1.13 1.15
C TYR A 5 -0.26 0.62 2.56
N THR A 6 -0.20 1.55 3.51
CA THR A 6 0.13 1.29 4.91
C THR A 6 -0.91 1.94 5.82
N ALA A 7 -0.94 1.54 7.08
CA ALA A 7 -1.77 2.15 8.10
C ALA A 7 -0.94 2.40 9.37
N PRO A 8 -1.38 3.33 10.24
CA PRO A 8 -0.84 3.43 11.59
C PRO A 8 -0.90 2.07 12.31
N ASP A 9 0.09 1.81 13.16
CA ASP A 9 0.19 0.55 13.94
C ASP A 9 0.20 -0.74 13.10
N CYS A 10 0.91 -0.71 11.96
CA CYS A 10 1.14 -1.88 11.11
C CYS A 10 2.61 -2.34 11.17
N PRO A 11 2.99 -3.31 12.03
CA PRO A 11 4.37 -3.78 12.15
C PRO A 11 4.95 -4.30 10.83
N LYS A 12 4.13 -4.99 10.01
CA LYS A 12 4.54 -5.48 8.69
C LYS A 12 4.87 -4.36 7.71
N CYS A 13 4.18 -3.23 7.82
CA CYS A 13 4.41 -2.05 6.98
C CYS A 13 5.76 -1.43 7.33
N GLU A 14 6.11 -1.34 8.61
CA GLU A 14 7.43 -0.85 9.05
C GLU A 14 8.56 -1.78 8.57
N THR A 15 8.41 -3.10 8.75
CA THR A 15 9.38 -4.08 8.24
C THR A 15 9.57 -3.98 6.73
N LEU A 16 8.49 -3.80 5.96
CA LEU A 16 8.58 -3.62 4.51
C LEU A 16 9.34 -2.32 4.15
N LYS A 17 9.02 -1.21 4.81
CA LYS A 17 9.69 0.08 4.60
C LYS A 17 11.18 0.03 4.89
N GLU A 18 11.59 -0.64 5.98
CA GLU A 18 13.00 -0.86 6.32
C GLU A 18 13.71 -1.72 5.27
N SER A 19 13.05 -2.77 4.77
CA SER A 19 13.56 -3.63 3.70
C SER A 19 13.79 -2.84 2.41
N TYR A 20 12.84 -1.98 2.04
CA TYR A 20 12.96 -1.11 0.86
C TYR A 20 14.08 -0.08 1.01
N LYS A 21 14.22 0.50 2.20
CA LYS A 21 15.34 1.41 2.51
C LYS A 21 16.68 0.70 2.36
N THR A 22 16.79 -0.53 2.86
CA THR A 22 18.03 -1.35 2.77
C THR A 22 18.37 -1.69 1.32
N GLN A 23 17.36 -1.97 0.50
CA GLN A 23 17.52 -2.32 -0.90
C GLN A 23 17.59 -1.10 -1.84
N SER A 24 17.53 0.12 -1.29
CA SER A 24 17.44 1.37 -2.07
C SER A 24 16.32 1.35 -3.12
N ILE A 25 15.18 0.75 -2.76
CA ILE A 25 13.98 0.70 -3.60
C ILE A 25 13.18 1.98 -3.38
N GLU A 26 12.93 2.72 -4.45
CA GLU A 26 12.04 3.88 -4.43
C GLU A 26 10.58 3.44 -4.39
N TYR A 27 9.82 4.00 -3.45
CA TYR A 27 8.40 3.74 -3.29
C TYR A 27 7.64 5.01 -2.90
N VAL A 28 6.35 5.02 -3.20
CA VAL A 28 5.39 6.03 -2.74
C VAL A 28 4.50 5.39 -1.69
N GLU A 29 4.53 5.91 -0.48
CA GLU A 29 3.64 5.49 0.60
C GLU A 29 2.29 6.21 0.48
N ARG A 30 1.20 5.46 0.63
CA ARG A 30 -0.17 5.94 0.64
C ARG A 30 -0.91 5.36 1.84
N ASP A 31 -1.86 6.11 2.36
CA ASP A 31 -2.70 5.66 3.46
C ASP A 31 -3.72 4.60 2.97
N ALA A 32 -3.81 3.48 3.67
CA ALA A 32 -4.77 2.40 3.40
C ALA A 32 -6.23 2.85 3.58
N ASP A 33 -6.51 3.94 4.31
CA ASP A 33 -7.85 4.51 4.44
C ASP A 33 -8.40 4.99 3.08
N ARG A 34 -7.55 5.30 2.10
CA ARG A 34 -7.96 5.57 0.71
C ARG A 34 -8.75 4.42 0.08
N LEU A 35 -8.52 3.19 0.56
CA LEU A 35 -9.15 1.97 0.07
C LEU A 35 -10.51 1.68 0.74
N LYS A 36 -10.82 2.33 1.88
CA LYS A 36 -12.00 1.99 2.71
C LYS A 36 -13.31 2.69 2.30
N ASN A 37 -13.26 3.85 1.64
CA ASN A 37 -14.43 4.63 1.24
C ASN A 37 -14.31 5.10 -0.22
N PRO A 38 -15.41 5.55 -0.88
CA PRO A 38 -15.30 6.25 -2.15
C PRO A 38 -14.52 7.56 -1.93
N ALA A 39 -13.20 7.46 -2.02
CA ALA A 39 -12.31 8.61 -2.08
C ALA A 39 -12.60 9.29 -3.42
N HIS A 40 -12.94 10.57 -3.39
CA HIS A 40 -13.22 11.35 -4.60
C HIS A 40 -12.01 11.44 -5.54
N ASP A 41 -10.84 11.05 -5.05
CA ASP A 41 -9.54 11.09 -5.70
C ASP A 41 -8.94 9.69 -5.95
N ARG A 42 -9.76 8.63 -5.99
CA ARG A 42 -9.27 7.28 -6.35
C ARG A 42 -8.72 7.28 -7.76
N ASP A 43 -7.45 6.92 -7.89
CA ASP A 43 -6.81 6.64 -9.18
C ASP A 43 -6.81 5.14 -9.51
N SER A 44 -6.26 4.77 -10.67
CA SER A 44 -6.18 3.36 -11.09
C SER A 44 -5.32 2.50 -10.15
N ILE A 45 -4.34 3.10 -9.46
CA ILE A 45 -3.47 2.42 -8.51
C ILE A 45 -4.25 2.11 -7.23
N ASP A 46 -5.09 3.05 -6.75
CA ASP A 46 -5.97 2.83 -5.60
C ASP A 46 -6.97 1.68 -5.88
N VAL A 47 -7.46 1.57 -7.12
CA VAL A 47 -8.35 0.46 -7.54
C VAL A 47 -7.62 -0.88 -7.52
N GLU A 48 -6.42 -0.96 -8.10
CA GLU A 48 -5.62 -2.18 -8.10
C GLU A 48 -5.24 -2.61 -6.68
N ALA A 49 -4.85 -1.64 -5.84
CA ALA A 49 -4.57 -1.86 -4.43
C ALA A 49 -5.78 -2.41 -3.67
N PHE A 50 -6.99 -1.91 -3.95
CA PHE A 50 -8.20 -2.45 -3.32
C PHE A 50 -8.47 -3.90 -3.70
N VAL A 51 -8.28 -4.26 -4.97
CA VAL A 51 -8.42 -5.65 -5.45
C VAL A 51 -7.40 -6.54 -4.76
N GLN A 52 -6.14 -6.12 -4.71
CA GLN A 52 -5.07 -6.90 -4.09
C GLN A 52 -5.23 -7.00 -2.58
N LEU A 53 -5.68 -5.94 -1.90
CA LEU A 53 -6.04 -5.95 -0.48
C LEU A 53 -7.12 -7.01 -0.21
N SER A 54 -8.15 -7.06 -1.06
CA SER A 54 -9.23 -8.04 -0.95
C SER A 54 -8.72 -9.48 -1.14
N MET A 55 -7.80 -9.70 -2.08
CA MET A 55 -7.15 -11.00 -2.28
C MET A 55 -6.25 -11.43 -1.11
N GLN A 56 -5.71 -10.45 -0.36
CA GLN A 56 -4.85 -10.67 0.79
C GLN A 56 -5.62 -10.70 2.12
N ASN A 57 -6.93 -10.97 2.10
CA ASN A 57 -7.79 -10.99 3.29
C ASN A 57 -7.77 -9.68 4.09
N MET A 58 -7.69 -8.54 3.40
CA MET A 58 -7.63 -7.21 4.00
C MET A 58 -6.40 -6.97 4.88
N ILE A 59 -5.27 -7.61 4.56
CA ILE A 59 -4.00 -7.48 5.29
C ILE A 59 -3.10 -6.45 4.62
N LEU A 60 -2.47 -5.60 5.45
CA LEU A 60 -1.45 -4.64 5.05
C LEU A 60 -0.03 -5.17 5.35
N PRO A 61 1.00 -4.64 4.66
CA PRO A 61 0.95 -3.67 3.56
C PRO A 61 0.46 -4.28 2.24
N VAL A 62 -0.02 -3.43 1.33
CA VAL A 62 -0.33 -3.81 -0.07
C VAL A 62 0.69 -3.16 -0.98
N GLU A 63 1.21 -3.92 -1.95
CA GLU A 63 2.30 -3.49 -2.84
C GLU A 63 1.84 -3.54 -4.31
N ILE A 64 1.79 -2.36 -4.95
CA ILE A 64 1.46 -2.22 -6.37
C ILE A 64 2.70 -1.84 -7.16
N ASN A 65 2.95 -2.59 -8.22
CA ASN A 65 4.03 -2.33 -9.16
C ASN A 65 3.42 -1.67 -10.41
N ASN A 66 3.75 -0.40 -10.64
CA ASN A 66 3.38 0.33 -11.86
C ASN A 66 4.62 0.65 -12.72
#